data_AF-A0A943XJG7-F1
#
_entry.id   AF-A0A943XJG7-F1
#
_cell.length_a   1.000
_cell.length_b   1.000
_cell.length_c   1.000
_cell.angle_alpha   90.00
_cell.angle_beta   90.00
_cell.angle_gamma   90.00
#
_symmetry.space_group_name_H-M   'P 1'
#
loop_
_entity.id
_entity.type
_entity.pdbx_description
1 polymer ?
#
loop_
_entity_poly.entity_id
_entity_poly.type
_entity_poly.pdbx_seq_one_letter_code
_entity_poly.pdbx_strand_id
1 'polypeptide(L)'
;MPKLWRARDAKRQEIYDKDIHHYYIDEQDAYVSNTLQVKDKCGRQEEVEVGGHLYASNILTVALDEIADYSEQCGKVTDGLLSRIDAAQTAEEVEAIVVEGYPEMIHTTTAALQTKADKAIAKSPEAQAVTFARAMMNSVSLTASQALEMQVLFPIWGEKDAEFGKEVEIGFRLRVVEGESDTLFEVIQKHKLQADWKPGIETASLYKIVEAEHAGTLDDPIPYVQGMAFEKDKYYEQYGVIYLCILTTVTGYPNDLKDLPTIVQEVKQ
;
A
#
# COMPACT_ATOMS: atom_id res chain seq x y z
N MET A 1 -47.62 -21.72 38.52
CA MET A 1 -47.11 -20.42 38.02
C MET A 1 -45.91 -19.88 38.81
N PRO A 2 -45.90 -19.81 40.16
CA PRO A 2 -44.75 -19.22 40.90
C PRO A 2 -43.43 -20.01 40.77
N LYS A 3 -43.52 -21.35 40.64
CA LYS A 3 -42.34 -22.22 40.50
C LYS A 3 -41.62 -22.06 39.15
N LEU A 4 -42.38 -22.05 38.05
CA LEU A 4 -41.82 -21.85 36.69
C LEU A 4 -41.14 -20.49 36.56
N TRP A 5 -41.78 -19.43 37.08
CA TRP A 5 -41.18 -18.09 37.04
C TRP A 5 -39.83 -18.03 37.77
N ARG A 6 -39.73 -18.62 38.98
CA ARG A 6 -38.46 -18.69 39.73
C ARG A 6 -37.39 -19.51 39.00
N ALA A 7 -37.77 -20.64 38.38
CA ALA A 7 -36.84 -21.46 37.61
C ALA A 7 -36.26 -20.69 36.41
N ARG A 8 -37.11 -19.95 35.68
CA ARG A 8 -36.68 -19.10 34.56
C ARG A 8 -35.75 -17.97 35.02
N ASP A 9 -36.10 -17.29 36.12
CA ASP A 9 -35.30 -16.19 36.67
C ASP A 9 -33.92 -16.68 37.13
N ALA A 10 -33.87 -17.80 37.85
CA ALA A 10 -32.62 -18.42 38.28
C ALA A 10 -31.74 -18.86 37.11
N LYS A 11 -32.33 -19.47 36.07
CA LYS A 11 -31.59 -19.92 34.88
C LYS A 11 -31.09 -18.75 34.03
N ARG A 12 -31.84 -17.65 33.95
CA ARG A 12 -31.36 -16.39 33.33
C ARG A 12 -30.17 -15.82 34.10
N GLN A 13 -30.21 -15.84 35.43
CA GLN A 13 -29.05 -15.43 36.22
C GLN A 13 -27.84 -16.33 36.01
N GLU A 14 -28.02 -17.65 35.94
CA GLU A 14 -26.92 -18.57 35.60
C GLU A 14 -26.26 -18.23 34.25
N ILE A 15 -27.03 -17.75 33.27
CA ILE A 15 -26.50 -17.26 31.99
C ILE A 15 -25.75 -15.94 32.17
N TYR A 16 -26.29 -14.98 32.93
CA TYR A 16 -25.65 -13.68 33.12
C TYR A 16 -24.42 -13.72 34.04
N ASP A 17 -24.36 -14.68 34.94
CA ASP A 17 -23.21 -14.95 35.81
C ASP A 17 -22.05 -15.62 35.04
N LYS A 18 -22.25 -16.04 33.78
CA LYS A 18 -21.16 -16.55 32.94
C LYS A 18 -20.23 -15.41 32.55
N ASP A 19 -19.00 -15.53 32.99
CA ASP A 19 -17.94 -14.59 32.69
C ASP A 19 -17.41 -14.80 31.27
N ILE A 20 -18.05 -14.14 30.29
CA ILE A 20 -17.77 -14.30 28.85
C ILE A 20 -17.21 -13.03 28.20
N HIS A 21 -17.00 -11.95 28.95
CA HIS A 21 -16.58 -10.66 28.40
C HIS A 21 -15.07 -10.46 28.57
N HIS A 22 -14.28 -11.34 27.97
CA HIS A 22 -12.83 -11.32 28.07
C HIS A 22 -12.15 -11.53 26.72
N TYR A 23 -11.04 -10.85 26.51
CA TYR A 23 -10.16 -11.03 25.37
C TYR A 23 -8.75 -10.65 25.77
N TYR A 24 -7.81 -11.60 25.68
CA TYR A 24 -6.47 -11.40 26.24
C TYR A 24 -5.43 -11.17 25.15
N ILE A 25 -4.68 -10.07 25.26
CA ILE A 25 -3.47 -9.80 24.47
C ILE A 25 -2.29 -9.85 25.43
N ASP A 26 -1.35 -10.77 25.21
CA ASP A 26 -0.17 -10.94 26.08
C ASP A 26 -0.57 -11.12 27.57
N GLU A 27 -1.59 -11.93 27.82
CA GLU A 27 -2.19 -12.22 29.14
C GLU A 27 -2.83 -11.02 29.85
N GLN A 28 -3.01 -9.88 29.16
CA GLN A 28 -3.71 -8.70 29.67
C GLN A 28 -5.11 -8.67 29.09
N ASP A 29 -6.12 -8.51 29.95
CA ASP A 29 -7.51 -8.37 29.49
C ASP A 29 -7.69 -7.02 28.79
N ALA A 30 -7.99 -7.10 27.51
CA ALA A 30 -8.17 -5.97 26.59
C ALA A 30 -9.61 -5.91 26.04
N TYR A 31 -10.56 -6.61 26.68
CA TYR A 31 -11.96 -6.59 26.24
C TYR A 31 -12.57 -5.19 26.29
N VAL A 32 -13.32 -4.83 25.25
CA VAL A 32 -14.03 -3.55 25.15
C VAL A 32 -15.47 -3.79 24.68
N SER A 33 -16.45 -3.36 25.49
CA SER A 33 -17.88 -3.61 25.25
C SER A 33 -18.58 -2.54 24.39
N ASN A 34 -17.94 -1.40 24.15
CA ASN A 34 -18.50 -0.25 23.44
C ASN A 34 -17.61 0.17 22.26
N THR A 35 -18.19 0.90 21.30
CA THR A 35 -17.46 1.56 20.21
C THR A 35 -16.37 2.46 20.79
N LEU A 36 -15.09 2.12 20.55
CA LEU A 36 -13.96 2.96 20.92
C LEU A 36 -14.17 4.37 20.36
N GLN A 37 -14.20 5.38 21.23
CA GLN A 37 -13.96 6.76 20.79
C GLN A 37 -12.46 6.94 20.59
N VAL A 38 -12.01 6.64 19.37
CA VAL A 38 -10.66 6.96 18.92
C VAL A 38 -10.55 8.48 18.83
N LYS A 39 -9.85 9.09 19.78
CA LYS A 39 -9.57 10.53 19.74
C LYS A 39 -8.35 10.75 18.85
N ASP A 40 -8.56 10.68 17.54
CA ASP A 40 -7.54 11.09 16.56
C ASP A 40 -7.35 12.61 16.68
N LYS A 41 -6.38 13.03 17.51
CA LYS A 41 -5.76 14.33 17.33
C LYS A 41 -4.81 14.17 16.17
N CYS A 42 -5.28 14.58 14.98
CA CYS A 42 -4.54 14.64 13.73
C CYS A 42 -3.02 14.55 13.91
N GLY A 43 -2.45 13.38 13.63
CA GLY A 43 -1.01 13.16 13.60
C GLY A 43 -0.61 11.78 14.07
N ARG A 44 -0.81 10.76 13.20
CA ARG A 44 -0.11 9.46 13.18
C ARG A 44 0.57 9.08 14.51
N GLN A 45 -0.20 8.73 15.54
CA GLN A 45 0.37 7.96 16.64
C GLN A 45 0.27 6.49 16.24
N GLU A 46 1.42 5.83 16.19
CA GLU A 46 1.56 4.42 15.80
C GLU A 46 0.88 3.48 16.81
N GLU A 47 0.59 3.97 18.02
CA GLU A 47 0.08 3.20 19.17
C GLU A 47 -1.19 3.81 19.78
N VAL A 48 -2.02 2.97 20.39
CA VAL A 48 -3.28 3.30 21.07
C VAL A 48 -3.33 2.57 22.41
N GLU A 49 -3.83 3.25 23.45
CA GLU A 49 -3.96 2.70 24.80
C GLU A 49 -5.29 1.97 24.99
N VAL A 50 -5.24 0.70 25.41
CA VAL A 50 -6.40 -0.14 25.78
C VAL A 50 -6.10 -0.79 27.13
N GLY A 51 -7.00 -0.65 28.11
CA GLY A 51 -6.82 -1.27 29.43
C GLY A 51 -5.59 -0.80 30.21
N GLY A 52 -5.01 0.37 29.88
CA GLY A 52 -3.76 0.85 30.48
C GLY A 52 -2.48 0.41 29.74
N HIS A 53 -2.62 -0.23 28.58
CA HIS A 53 -1.53 -0.80 27.80
C HIS A 53 -1.52 -0.25 26.37
N LEU A 54 -0.33 0.07 25.84
CA LEU A 54 -0.16 0.61 24.50
C LEU A 54 0.01 -0.52 23.47
N TYR A 55 -0.73 -0.43 22.37
CA TYR A 55 -0.67 -1.39 21.26
C TYR A 55 -0.59 -0.65 19.93
N ALA A 56 0.12 -1.22 18.95
CA ALA A 56 0.14 -0.65 17.62
C ALA A 56 -1.27 -0.62 16.98
N SER A 57 -1.60 0.48 16.31
CA SER A 57 -2.95 0.69 15.75
C SER A 57 -3.38 -0.38 14.74
N ASN A 58 -2.44 -0.89 13.93
CA ASN A 58 -2.68 -1.93 12.93
C ASN A 58 -3.09 -3.28 13.57
N ILE A 59 -2.48 -3.66 14.70
CA ILE A 59 -2.80 -4.92 15.38
C ILE A 59 -4.12 -4.82 16.14
N LEU A 60 -4.49 -3.63 16.62
CA LEU A 60 -5.77 -3.41 17.29
C LEU A 60 -6.96 -3.54 16.36
N THR A 61 -6.85 -3.11 15.10
CA THR A 61 -7.93 -3.33 14.12
C THR A 61 -8.26 -4.82 14.00
N VAL A 62 -7.22 -5.67 13.94
CA VAL A 62 -7.40 -7.13 13.92
C VAL A 62 -8.01 -7.65 15.21
N ALA A 63 -7.53 -7.17 16.37
CA ALA A 63 -8.05 -7.57 17.67
C ALA A 63 -9.54 -7.20 17.83
N LEU A 64 -9.94 -6.00 17.38
CA LEU A 64 -11.32 -5.54 17.44
C LEU A 64 -12.25 -6.37 16.56
N ASP A 65 -11.80 -6.78 15.38
CA ASP A 65 -12.55 -7.68 14.52
C ASP A 65 -12.76 -9.05 15.19
N GLU A 66 -11.73 -9.58 15.87
CA GLU A 66 -11.83 -10.84 16.63
C GLU A 66 -12.76 -10.71 17.84
N ILE A 67 -12.69 -9.60 18.58
CA ILE A 67 -13.60 -9.31 19.70
C ILE A 67 -15.04 -9.21 19.21
N ALA A 68 -15.27 -8.58 18.05
CA ALA A 68 -16.59 -8.45 17.47
C ALA A 68 -17.18 -9.80 17.08
N ASP A 69 -16.41 -10.65 16.39
CA ASP A 69 -16.83 -12.01 16.01
C ASP A 69 -17.09 -12.89 17.25
N TYR A 70 -16.20 -12.86 18.24
CA TYR A 70 -16.39 -13.56 19.50
C TYR A 70 -17.66 -13.11 20.23
N SER A 71 -17.88 -11.80 20.34
CA SER A 71 -19.07 -11.23 20.99
C SER A 71 -20.35 -11.59 20.25
N GLU A 72 -20.33 -11.62 18.91
CA GLU A 72 -21.46 -12.07 18.10
C GLU A 72 -21.80 -13.54 18.34
N GLN A 73 -20.79 -14.41 18.42
CA GLN A 73 -20.96 -15.84 18.72
C GLN A 73 -21.52 -16.05 20.14
N CYS A 74 -20.98 -15.36 21.14
CA CYS A 74 -21.50 -15.37 22.51
C CYS A 74 -22.97 -14.88 22.56
N GLY A 75 -23.30 -13.82 21.83
CA GLY A 75 -24.66 -13.31 21.70
C GLY A 75 -25.62 -14.36 21.14
N LYS A 76 -25.24 -15.06 20.06
CA LYS A 76 -26.05 -16.14 19.45
C LYS A 76 -26.34 -17.28 20.44
N VAL A 77 -25.36 -17.69 21.24
CA VAL A 77 -25.55 -18.73 22.26
C VAL A 77 -26.50 -18.23 23.36
N THR A 78 -26.28 -17.00 23.83
CA THR A 78 -27.12 -16.34 24.84
C THR A 78 -28.58 -16.29 24.38
N ASP A 79 -28.83 -15.77 23.18
CA ASP A 79 -30.18 -15.63 22.61
C ASP A 79 -30.85 -17.00 22.42
N GLY A 80 -30.09 -18.01 22.00
CA GLY A 80 -30.57 -19.38 21.86
C GLY A 80 -30.98 -19.99 23.20
N LEU A 81 -30.19 -19.81 24.25
CA LEU A 81 -30.50 -20.27 25.60
C LEU A 81 -31.72 -19.54 26.18
N LEU A 82 -31.79 -18.21 26.04
CA LEU A 82 -32.94 -17.41 26.49
C LEU A 82 -34.23 -17.83 25.78
N SER A 83 -34.17 -18.07 24.47
CA SER A 83 -35.32 -18.55 23.69
C SER A 83 -35.82 -19.92 24.18
N ARG A 84 -34.92 -20.83 24.55
CA ARG A 84 -35.29 -22.15 25.12
C ARG A 84 -35.94 -22.00 26.50
N ILE A 85 -35.45 -21.10 27.35
CA ILE A 85 -36.03 -20.80 28.67
C ILE A 85 -37.46 -20.26 28.52
N ASP A 86 -37.68 -19.38 27.54
CA ASP A 86 -39.00 -18.76 27.31
C ASP A 86 -40.01 -19.74 26.72
N ALA A 87 -39.55 -20.67 25.88
CA ALA A 87 -40.37 -21.73 25.30
C ALA A 87 -40.76 -22.84 26.30
N ALA A 88 -39.95 -23.08 27.33
CA ALA A 88 -40.17 -24.15 28.31
C ALA A 88 -41.50 -23.97 29.08
N GLN A 89 -42.31 -25.01 29.16
CA GLN A 89 -43.65 -24.98 29.78
C GLN A 89 -43.62 -25.41 31.25
N THR A 90 -42.56 -26.09 31.70
CA THR A 90 -42.42 -26.63 33.06
C THR A 90 -41.11 -26.21 33.71
N ALA A 91 -41.04 -26.25 35.05
CA ALA A 91 -39.83 -25.86 35.77
C ALA A 91 -38.70 -26.87 35.51
N GLU A 92 -39.07 -28.14 35.39
CA GLU A 92 -38.19 -29.26 35.09
C GLU A 92 -37.55 -29.12 33.69
N GLU A 93 -38.32 -28.66 32.70
CA GLU A 93 -37.78 -28.32 31.36
C GLU A 93 -36.75 -27.19 31.42
N VAL A 94 -36.98 -26.16 32.25
CA VAL A 94 -36.02 -25.06 32.42
C VAL A 94 -34.76 -25.53 33.15
N GLU A 95 -34.91 -26.33 34.21
CA GLU A 95 -33.80 -26.87 34.99
C GLU A 95 -32.92 -27.81 34.15
N ALA A 96 -33.49 -28.52 33.18
CA ALA A 96 -32.77 -29.37 32.24
C ALA A 96 -31.96 -28.61 31.17
N ILE A 97 -32.13 -27.28 31.04
CA ILE A 97 -31.31 -26.48 30.12
C ILE A 97 -29.90 -26.33 30.69
N VAL A 98 -28.93 -26.89 29.95
CA VAL A 98 -27.50 -26.75 30.23
C VAL A 98 -26.98 -25.45 29.60
N VAL A 99 -26.30 -24.63 30.40
CA VAL A 99 -25.64 -23.39 29.96
C VAL A 99 -24.25 -23.73 29.44
N GLU A 100 -24.19 -24.17 28.18
CA GLU A 100 -22.97 -24.57 27.47
C GLU A 100 -23.00 -24.08 26.01
N GLY A 101 -21.88 -24.27 25.31
CA GLY A 101 -21.77 -23.94 23.88
C GLY A 101 -21.22 -22.55 23.56
N TYR A 102 -20.84 -21.77 24.57
CA TYR A 102 -20.07 -20.54 24.37
C TYR A 102 -18.69 -20.88 23.75
N PRO A 103 -18.18 -20.03 22.84
CA PRO A 103 -16.83 -20.17 22.33
C PRO A 103 -15.79 -20.03 23.46
N GLU A 104 -14.65 -20.69 23.30
CA GLU A 104 -13.51 -20.53 24.21
C GLU A 104 -12.99 -19.08 24.17
N MET A 105 -12.59 -18.56 25.34
CA MET A 105 -12.00 -17.22 25.42
C MET A 105 -10.76 -17.13 24.53
N ILE A 106 -10.62 -16.00 23.83
CA ILE A 106 -9.49 -15.80 22.94
C ILE A 106 -8.31 -15.29 23.75
N HIS A 107 -7.22 -16.06 23.70
CA HIS A 107 -5.89 -15.66 24.14
C HIS A 107 -5.00 -15.49 22.90
N THR A 108 -4.47 -14.28 22.72
CA THR A 108 -3.58 -13.96 21.60
C THR A 108 -2.32 -13.24 22.10
N THR A 109 -1.41 -13.00 21.17
CA THR A 109 -0.20 -12.22 21.42
C THR A 109 -0.07 -11.11 20.40
N THR A 110 0.66 -10.05 20.76
CA THR A 110 1.01 -8.96 19.85
C THR A 110 1.68 -9.47 18.56
N ALA A 111 2.58 -10.45 18.66
CA ALA A 111 3.23 -11.08 17.50
C ALA A 111 2.25 -11.84 16.58
N ALA A 112 1.28 -12.55 17.17
CA ALA A 112 0.26 -13.25 16.40
C ALA A 112 -0.67 -12.26 15.67
N LEU A 113 -1.08 -11.18 16.34
CA LEU A 113 -1.88 -10.11 15.74
C LEU A 113 -1.10 -9.39 14.63
N GLN A 114 0.19 -9.13 14.81
CA GLN A 114 1.04 -8.54 13.79
C GLN A 114 1.10 -9.43 12.53
N THR A 115 1.28 -10.74 12.71
CA THR A 115 1.28 -11.69 11.59
C THR A 115 -0.06 -11.66 10.82
N LYS A 116 -1.18 -11.55 11.52
CA LYS A 116 -2.51 -11.43 10.91
C LYS A 116 -2.67 -10.08 10.19
N ALA A 117 -2.21 -8.98 10.79
CA ALA A 117 -2.23 -7.65 10.20
C ALA A 117 -1.40 -7.60 8.90
N ASP A 118 -0.18 -8.11 8.91
CA ASP A 118 0.70 -8.15 7.73
C ASP A 118 0.07 -8.96 6.59
N LYS A 119 -0.56 -10.09 6.92
CA LYS A 119 -1.27 -10.93 5.95
C LYS A 119 -2.52 -10.24 5.39
N ALA A 120 -3.24 -9.48 6.21
CA ALA A 120 -4.40 -8.71 5.77
C ALA A 120 -3.96 -7.56 4.83
N ILE A 121 -2.91 -6.83 5.20
CA ILE A 121 -2.31 -5.77 4.37
C ILE A 121 -1.84 -6.33 3.03
N ALA A 122 -1.12 -7.45 3.02
CA ALA A 122 -0.65 -8.09 1.79
C ALA A 122 -1.80 -8.57 0.89
N LYS A 123 -2.98 -8.84 1.45
CA LYS A 123 -4.19 -9.23 0.73
C LYS A 123 -5.16 -8.07 0.47
N SER A 124 -4.84 -6.87 0.92
CA SER A 124 -5.70 -5.70 0.71
C SER A 124 -5.94 -5.45 -0.78
N PRO A 125 -7.10 -4.92 -1.17
CA PRO A 125 -7.37 -4.50 -2.54
C PRO A 125 -6.27 -3.58 -3.10
N GLU A 126 -5.72 -2.69 -2.27
CA GLU A 126 -4.65 -1.76 -2.62
C GLU A 126 -3.35 -2.50 -2.93
N ALA A 127 -2.92 -3.43 -2.07
CA ALA A 127 -1.71 -4.23 -2.32
C ALA A 127 -1.86 -5.13 -3.55
N GLN A 128 -3.04 -5.69 -3.77
CA GLN A 128 -3.36 -6.47 -4.97
C GLN A 128 -3.34 -5.58 -6.22
N ALA A 129 -3.91 -4.39 -6.17
CA ALA A 129 -3.92 -3.42 -7.27
C ALA A 129 -2.49 -2.96 -7.62
N VAL A 130 -1.65 -2.67 -6.62
CA VAL A 130 -0.23 -2.32 -6.83
C VAL A 130 0.51 -3.50 -7.45
N THR A 131 0.31 -4.72 -6.96
CA THR A 131 0.94 -5.92 -7.51
C THR A 131 0.54 -6.14 -8.97
N PHE A 132 -0.76 -5.99 -9.27
CA PHE A 132 -1.28 -6.07 -10.63
C PHE A 132 -0.68 -4.97 -11.54
N ALA A 133 -0.63 -3.72 -11.05
CA ALA A 133 -0.05 -2.61 -11.79
C ALA A 133 1.43 -2.87 -12.12
N ARG A 134 2.23 -3.35 -11.17
CA ARG A 134 3.64 -3.74 -11.40
C ARG A 134 3.78 -4.83 -12.46
N ALA A 135 2.96 -5.87 -12.38
CA ALA A 135 2.98 -6.97 -13.34
C ALA A 135 2.64 -6.53 -14.77
N MET A 136 1.76 -5.53 -14.91
CA MET A 136 1.32 -5.01 -16.21
C MET A 136 2.18 -3.87 -16.75
N MET A 137 3.03 -3.25 -15.92
CA MET A 137 3.70 -1.99 -16.23
C MET A 137 4.49 -2.05 -17.55
N ASN A 138 5.22 -3.15 -17.76
CA ASN A 138 6.00 -3.39 -18.98
C ASN A 138 5.18 -3.92 -20.18
N SER A 139 3.88 -4.14 -20.01
CA SER A 139 2.94 -4.55 -21.07
C SER A 139 2.08 -3.39 -21.59
N VAL A 140 2.09 -2.25 -20.91
CA VAL A 140 1.35 -1.05 -21.32
C VAL A 140 2.27 -0.12 -22.12
N SER A 141 1.77 0.41 -23.24
CA SER A 141 2.47 1.42 -24.00
C SER A 141 2.45 2.76 -23.27
N LEU A 142 3.60 3.16 -22.71
CA LEU A 142 3.78 4.41 -21.98
C LEU A 142 4.79 5.30 -22.70
N THR A 143 4.49 6.60 -22.77
CA THR A 143 5.51 7.61 -23.12
C THR A 143 6.62 7.64 -22.06
N ALA A 144 7.77 8.24 -22.39
CA ALA A 144 8.88 8.36 -21.44
C ALA A 144 8.45 9.12 -20.18
N SER A 145 7.75 10.23 -20.34
CA SER A 145 7.26 11.07 -19.23
C SER A 145 6.27 10.32 -18.32
N GLN A 146 5.31 9.59 -18.88
CA GLN A 146 4.38 8.78 -18.08
C GLN A 146 5.10 7.66 -17.31
N ALA A 147 6.14 7.07 -17.89
CA ALA A 147 6.90 6.04 -17.21
C ALA A 147 7.75 6.61 -16.07
N LEU A 148 8.26 7.84 -16.20
CA LEU A 148 8.95 8.53 -15.12
C LEU A 148 8.00 8.87 -13.97
N GLU A 149 6.78 9.35 -14.25
CA GLU A 149 5.76 9.60 -13.22
C GLU A 149 5.41 8.34 -12.42
N MET A 150 5.40 7.18 -13.08
CA MET A 150 5.09 5.89 -12.49
C MET A 150 6.33 5.03 -12.22
N GLN A 151 7.53 5.63 -12.14
CA GLN A 151 8.79 4.87 -12.14
C GLN A 151 8.82 3.80 -11.06
N VAL A 152 8.28 4.10 -9.88
CA VAL A 152 8.26 3.22 -8.69
C VAL A 152 7.59 1.86 -8.95
N LEU A 153 6.77 1.75 -10.00
CA LEU A 153 6.09 0.52 -10.39
C LEU A 153 6.90 -0.37 -11.34
N PHE A 154 7.99 0.12 -11.93
CA PHE A 154 8.88 -0.70 -12.75
C PHE A 154 9.77 -1.59 -11.88
N PRO A 155 10.14 -2.79 -12.37
CA PRO A 155 10.95 -3.73 -11.64
C PRO A 155 12.38 -3.22 -11.46
N ILE A 156 13.03 -3.64 -10.37
CA ILE A 156 14.42 -3.30 -10.08
C ILE A 156 15.33 -4.38 -10.70
N TRP A 157 16.41 -3.94 -11.35
CA TRP A 157 17.37 -4.83 -11.99
C TRP A 157 17.96 -5.87 -11.01
N GLY A 158 17.82 -7.15 -11.35
CA GLY A 158 18.27 -8.26 -10.50
C GLY A 158 17.26 -8.69 -9.44
N GLU A 159 16.12 -8.01 -9.33
CA GLU A 159 15.05 -8.34 -8.40
C GLU A 159 13.84 -8.97 -9.11
N LYS A 160 12.77 -9.18 -8.35
CA LYS A 160 11.51 -9.74 -8.84
C LYS A 160 11.02 -8.99 -10.08
N ASP A 161 10.58 -9.75 -11.08
CA ASP A 161 10.12 -9.28 -12.39
C ASP A 161 11.22 -8.65 -13.28
N ALA A 162 12.48 -8.64 -12.85
CA ALA A 162 13.68 -8.35 -13.66
C ALA A 162 14.88 -9.19 -13.18
N GLU A 163 14.66 -10.47 -12.91
CA GLU A 163 15.66 -11.39 -12.38
C GLU A 163 16.72 -11.73 -13.42
N PHE A 164 17.95 -12.03 -12.97
CA PHE A 164 18.99 -12.52 -13.87
C PHE A 164 18.57 -13.82 -14.57
N GLY A 165 18.83 -13.89 -15.87
CA GLY A 165 18.39 -14.96 -16.76
C GLY A 165 17.03 -14.69 -17.44
N LYS A 166 16.25 -13.70 -16.99
CA LYS A 166 15.02 -13.26 -17.66
C LYS A 166 15.37 -12.66 -19.02
N GLU A 167 14.68 -13.12 -20.05
CA GLU A 167 14.75 -12.54 -21.39
C GLU A 167 13.89 -11.27 -21.44
N VAL A 168 14.47 -10.17 -21.91
CA VAL A 168 13.84 -8.86 -22.02
C VAL A 168 13.83 -8.42 -23.47
N GLU A 169 12.70 -7.88 -23.91
CA GLU A 169 12.49 -7.35 -25.25
C GLU A 169 12.84 -5.85 -25.33
N ILE A 170 12.97 -5.34 -26.55
CA ILE A 170 13.13 -3.90 -26.80
C ILE A 170 11.92 -3.17 -26.23
N GLY A 171 12.16 -2.07 -25.51
CA GLY A 171 11.13 -1.28 -24.83
C GLY A 171 10.83 -1.71 -23.40
N PHE A 172 11.36 -2.85 -22.94
CA PHE A 172 11.27 -3.24 -21.53
C PHE A 172 11.98 -2.20 -20.65
N ARG A 173 11.31 -1.71 -19.62
CA ARG A 173 11.84 -0.71 -18.69
C ARG A 173 12.06 -1.31 -17.30
N LEU A 174 13.16 -0.90 -16.68
CA LEU A 174 13.57 -1.34 -15.36
C LEU A 174 14.37 -0.26 -14.63
N ARG A 175 14.45 -0.37 -13.31
CA ARG A 175 15.13 0.59 -12.45
C ARG A 175 16.46 0.06 -11.96
N VAL A 176 17.41 0.98 -11.80
CA VAL A 176 18.63 0.77 -11.03
C VAL A 176 18.57 1.70 -9.82
N VAL A 177 18.51 1.11 -8.64
CA VAL A 177 18.45 1.82 -7.36
C VAL A 177 19.80 1.68 -6.65
N GLU A 178 20.50 2.78 -6.43
CA GLU A 178 21.79 2.83 -5.74
C GLU A 178 21.81 3.94 -4.70
N GLY A 179 21.77 3.57 -3.42
CA GLY A 179 21.66 4.53 -2.33
C GLY A 179 20.36 5.33 -2.46
N GLU A 180 20.47 6.64 -2.65
CA GLU A 180 19.32 7.53 -2.87
C GLU A 180 18.97 7.71 -4.35
N SER A 181 19.79 7.19 -5.28
CA SER A 181 19.53 7.30 -6.71
C SER A 181 18.58 6.21 -7.20
N ASP A 182 17.65 6.60 -8.06
CA ASP A 182 16.66 5.71 -8.68
C ASP A 182 16.49 6.10 -10.14
N THR A 183 17.18 5.37 -11.02
CA THR A 183 17.24 5.70 -12.45
C THR A 183 16.48 4.66 -13.27
N LEU A 184 15.58 5.15 -14.13
CA LEU A 184 14.81 4.32 -15.04
C LEU A 184 15.56 4.15 -16.37
N PHE A 185 15.70 2.90 -16.82
CA PHE A 185 16.32 2.53 -18.08
C PHE A 185 15.33 1.80 -18.98
N GLU A 186 15.51 1.93 -20.29
CA GLU A 186 14.79 1.19 -21.32
C GLU A 186 15.76 0.30 -22.09
N VAL A 187 15.38 -0.97 -22.27
CA VAL A 187 16.10 -1.95 -23.07
C VAL A 187 15.99 -1.57 -24.54
N ILE A 188 17.12 -1.44 -25.22
CA ILE A 188 17.18 -1.10 -26.66
C ILE A 188 17.60 -2.29 -27.53
N GLN A 189 18.07 -3.38 -26.91
CA GLN A 189 18.42 -4.62 -27.58
C GLN A 189 17.89 -5.82 -26.80
N LYS A 190 17.24 -6.78 -27.48
CA LYS A 190 16.79 -8.02 -26.87
C LYS A 190 17.97 -8.81 -26.29
N HIS A 191 17.89 -9.17 -25.01
CA HIS A 191 18.93 -9.97 -24.33
C HIS A 191 18.38 -10.64 -23.07
N LYS A 192 19.23 -11.41 -22.37
CA LYS A 192 18.94 -11.91 -21.02
C LYS A 192 19.65 -11.08 -19.99
N LEU A 193 18.94 -10.66 -18.95
CA LEU A 193 19.51 -9.89 -17.84
C LEU A 193 20.63 -10.69 -17.16
N GLN A 194 21.75 -10.04 -16.86
CA GLN A 194 22.93 -10.65 -16.25
C GLN A 194 23.56 -9.66 -15.28
N ALA A 195 24.15 -10.15 -14.18
CA ALA A 195 24.80 -9.31 -13.18
C ALA A 195 25.96 -8.46 -13.76
N ASP A 196 26.70 -9.00 -14.74
CA ASP A 196 27.79 -8.26 -15.37
C ASP A 196 27.31 -7.20 -16.37
N TRP A 197 26.03 -7.24 -16.77
CA TRP A 197 25.42 -6.32 -17.73
C TRP A 197 24.46 -5.36 -17.05
N LYS A 198 24.98 -4.67 -16.03
CA LYS A 198 24.23 -3.65 -15.30
C LYS A 198 23.96 -2.45 -16.20
N PRO A 199 22.73 -1.90 -16.25
CA PRO A 199 22.43 -0.68 -16.99
C PRO A 199 23.34 0.48 -16.60
N GLY A 200 23.92 1.14 -17.59
CA GLY A 200 24.84 2.25 -17.40
C GLY A 200 25.67 2.52 -18.66
N ILE A 201 26.73 3.33 -18.51
CA ILE A 201 27.58 3.77 -19.62
C ILE A 201 28.23 2.59 -20.35
N GLU A 202 28.78 1.63 -19.60
CA GLU A 202 29.47 0.46 -20.17
C GLU A 202 28.54 -0.50 -20.92
N THR A 203 27.22 -0.40 -20.71
CA THR A 203 26.19 -1.24 -21.33
C THR A 203 25.23 -0.42 -22.19
N ALA A 204 25.66 0.76 -22.67
CA ALA A 204 24.86 1.67 -23.49
C ALA A 204 24.38 1.07 -24.83
N SER A 205 24.92 -0.09 -25.25
CA SER A 205 24.40 -0.85 -26.40
C SER A 205 23.15 -1.68 -26.07
N LEU A 206 22.89 -1.95 -24.78
CA LEU A 206 21.78 -2.76 -24.27
C LEU A 206 20.67 -1.90 -23.68
N TYR A 207 21.02 -0.75 -23.09
CA TYR A 207 20.09 0.12 -22.38
C TYR A 207 20.29 1.59 -22.74
N LYS A 208 19.21 2.37 -22.65
CA LYS A 208 19.24 3.84 -22.63
C LYS A 208 18.56 4.34 -21.36
N ILE A 209 18.96 5.51 -20.87
CA ILE A 209 18.25 6.19 -19.78
C ILE A 209 16.89 6.67 -20.32
N VAL A 210 15.84 6.53 -19.51
CA VAL A 210 14.54 7.15 -19.79
C VAL A 210 14.58 8.56 -19.23
N GLU A 211 14.48 9.54 -20.12
CA GLU A 211 14.39 10.96 -19.77
C GLU A 211 13.08 11.51 -20.30
N ALA A 212 12.57 12.59 -19.71
CA ALA A 212 11.34 13.21 -20.17
C ALA A 212 11.54 13.71 -21.61
N GLU A 213 10.64 13.32 -22.52
CA GLU A 213 10.58 13.93 -23.84
C GLU A 213 9.87 15.27 -23.67
N HIS A 214 10.60 16.36 -23.94
CA HIS A 214 10.05 17.69 -23.89
C HIS A 214 9.48 18.06 -25.26
N ALA A 215 8.22 18.48 -25.28
CA ALA A 215 7.54 18.89 -26.51
C ALA A 215 8.23 20.08 -27.19
N GLY A 216 9.04 20.83 -26.44
CA GLY A 216 9.68 22.07 -26.87
C GLY A 216 8.63 23.13 -27.15
N THR A 217 7.62 23.23 -26.30
CA THR A 217 6.60 24.28 -26.29
C THR A 217 6.91 25.28 -25.18
N LEU A 218 6.21 26.42 -25.15
CA LEU A 218 6.41 27.39 -24.07
C LEU A 218 6.09 26.80 -22.68
N ASP A 219 5.11 25.90 -22.61
CA ASP A 219 4.70 25.24 -21.37
C ASP A 219 5.57 24.02 -21.00
N ASP A 220 6.28 23.44 -21.97
CA ASP A 220 7.17 22.29 -21.81
C ASP A 220 8.46 22.47 -22.67
N PRO A 221 9.36 23.38 -22.24
CA PRO A 221 10.58 23.67 -22.97
C PRO A 221 11.62 22.54 -22.81
N ILE A 222 12.44 22.33 -23.83
CA ILE A 222 13.52 21.33 -23.81
C ILE A 222 14.69 21.83 -22.94
N PRO A 223 15.09 21.13 -21.87
CA PRO A 223 16.27 21.48 -21.10
C PRO A 223 17.50 21.46 -21.98
N TYR A 224 18.18 22.60 -22.06
CA TYR A 224 19.36 22.74 -22.89
C TYR A 224 20.62 22.35 -22.12
N VAL A 225 21.40 21.47 -22.75
CA VAL A 225 22.77 21.16 -22.34
C VAL A 225 23.71 21.59 -23.47
N GLN A 226 24.87 22.17 -23.11
CA GLN A 226 25.88 22.57 -24.07
C GLN A 226 26.25 21.41 -25.01
N GLY A 227 26.34 21.69 -26.30
CA GLY A 227 26.58 20.70 -27.35
C GLY A 227 25.31 20.10 -27.98
N MET A 228 24.12 20.48 -27.50
CA MET A 228 22.85 20.08 -28.08
C MET A 228 22.52 20.86 -29.36
N ALA A 229 21.99 20.16 -30.37
CA ALA A 229 21.49 20.75 -31.62
C ALA A 229 20.09 21.33 -31.44
N PHE A 230 19.72 22.27 -32.31
CA PHE A 230 18.49 23.03 -32.19
C PHE A 230 17.47 22.70 -33.28
N GLU A 231 16.20 22.68 -32.92
CA GLU A 231 15.07 22.62 -33.83
C GLU A 231 14.33 23.97 -33.82
N LYS A 232 14.14 24.57 -35.00
CA LYS A 232 13.43 25.84 -35.13
C LYS A 232 11.99 25.73 -34.61
N ASP A 233 11.50 26.81 -34.02
CA ASP A 233 10.15 26.97 -33.46
C ASP A 233 9.89 26.13 -32.19
N LYS A 234 10.92 25.46 -31.66
CA LYS A 234 10.91 24.83 -30.34
C LYS A 234 11.41 25.77 -29.26
N TYR A 235 10.98 25.54 -28.02
CA TYR A 235 11.41 26.27 -26.84
C TYR A 235 12.45 25.45 -26.08
N TYR A 236 13.47 26.13 -25.56
CA TYR A 236 14.57 25.57 -24.78
C TYR A 236 14.70 26.31 -23.45
N GLU A 237 15.06 25.60 -22.38
CA GLU A 237 15.26 26.19 -21.06
C GLU A 237 16.71 26.00 -20.60
N GLN A 238 17.33 27.07 -20.11
CA GLN A 238 18.63 26.99 -19.44
C GLN A 238 18.62 27.91 -18.22
N TYR A 239 18.96 27.35 -17.05
CA TYR A 239 19.03 28.08 -15.78
C TYR A 239 17.72 28.82 -15.42
N GLY A 240 16.57 28.24 -15.74
CA GLY A 240 15.25 28.82 -15.48
C GLY A 240 14.81 29.90 -16.47
N VAL A 241 15.55 30.12 -17.55
CA VAL A 241 15.21 31.09 -18.61
C VAL A 241 14.80 30.35 -19.87
N ILE A 242 13.65 30.72 -20.43
CA ILE A 242 13.07 30.11 -21.64
C ILE A 242 13.46 30.91 -22.88
N TYR A 243 13.89 30.19 -23.92
CA TYR A 243 14.27 30.73 -25.21
C TYR A 243 13.49 30.07 -26.33
N LEU A 244 12.99 30.85 -27.29
CA LEU A 244 12.46 30.35 -28.55
C LEU A 244 13.61 30.17 -29.54
N CYS A 245 13.76 28.96 -30.09
CA CYS A 245 14.70 28.70 -31.16
C CYS A 245 14.22 29.29 -32.48
N ILE A 246 15.04 30.14 -33.09
CA ILE A 246 14.75 30.82 -34.36
C ILE A 246 15.47 30.17 -35.55
N LEU A 247 16.40 29.23 -35.30
CA LEU A 247 17.21 28.58 -36.34
C LEU A 247 17.50 27.11 -36.02
N THR A 248 17.14 26.21 -36.94
CA THR A 248 17.52 24.79 -36.85
C THR A 248 19.02 24.62 -37.07
N THR A 249 19.67 23.80 -36.25
CA THR A 249 21.09 23.46 -36.39
C THR A 249 21.27 21.96 -36.49
N VAL A 250 22.22 21.52 -37.32
CA VAL A 250 22.55 20.08 -37.47
C VAL A 250 23.53 19.64 -36.38
N THR A 251 24.35 20.56 -35.88
CA THR A 251 25.31 20.35 -34.80
C THR A 251 24.99 21.29 -33.65
N GLY A 252 25.30 20.87 -32.43
CA GLY A 252 25.20 21.74 -31.26
C GLY A 252 26.42 22.61 -31.03
N TYR A 253 26.27 23.54 -30.09
CA TYR A 253 27.29 24.54 -29.75
C TYR A 253 27.68 24.43 -28.28
N PRO A 254 28.94 24.68 -27.91
CA PRO A 254 29.41 24.58 -26.52
C PRO A 254 29.04 25.80 -25.66
N ASN A 255 28.16 26.68 -26.14
CA ASN A 255 27.86 27.98 -25.53
C ASN A 255 26.54 27.95 -24.76
N ASP A 256 26.37 28.86 -23.81
CA ASP A 256 25.07 29.07 -23.15
C ASP A 256 24.07 29.74 -24.10
N LEU A 257 22.77 29.51 -23.89
CA LEU A 257 21.68 30.04 -24.72
C LEU A 257 21.70 31.57 -24.81
N LYS A 258 21.99 32.26 -23.71
CA LYS A 258 22.14 33.73 -23.69
C LYS A 258 23.22 34.26 -24.64
N ASP A 259 24.21 33.43 -24.96
CA ASP A 259 25.36 33.77 -25.81
C ASP A 259 25.15 33.35 -27.27
N LEU A 260 23.97 32.81 -27.62
CA LEU A 260 23.59 32.38 -28.96
C LEU A 260 22.41 33.20 -29.55
N PRO A 261 22.49 34.56 -29.58
CA PRO A 261 21.37 35.41 -29.99
C PRO A 261 20.98 35.25 -31.48
N THR A 262 21.81 34.60 -32.29
CA THR A 262 21.51 34.28 -33.70
C THR A 262 20.75 32.96 -33.88
N ILE A 263 20.65 32.15 -32.82
CA ILE A 263 20.04 30.81 -32.84
C ILE A 263 18.78 30.77 -31.98
N VAL A 264 18.80 31.46 -30.84
CA VAL A 264 17.69 31.49 -29.89
C VAL A 264 17.39 32.92 -29.45
N GLN A 265 16.12 33.17 -29.09
CA GLN A 265 15.65 34.45 -28.58
C GLN A 265 14.97 34.25 -27.22
N GLU A 266 15.40 35.01 -26.21
CA GLU A 266 14.80 34.97 -24.88
C GLU A 266 13.32 35.37 -24.93
N VAL A 267 12.46 34.56 -24.32
CA VAL A 267 11.04 34.83 -24.18
C VAL A 267 10.84 35.67 -22.93
N LYS A 268 10.58 36.97 -23.11
CA LYS A 268 10.22 37.85 -21.99
C LYS A 268 8.80 37.54 -21.55
N GLN A 269 8.63 37.13 -20.29
CA GLN A 269 7.33 37.05 -19.63
C GLN A 269 6.73 38.44 -19.39
#